data_AF-A0A9D0ZC90-F1
#
_entry.id   AF-A0A9D0ZC90-F1
#
_cell.length_a   1.000
_cell.length_b   1.000
_cell.length_c   1.000
_cell.angle_alpha   90.00
_cell.angle_beta   90.00
_cell.angle_gamma   90.00
#
_symmetry.space_group_name_H-M   'P 1'
#
loop_
_entity.id
_entity.type
_entity.pdbx_description
1 polymer ?
#
loop_
_entity_poly.entity_id
_entity_poly.type
_entity_poly.pdbx_seq_one_letter_code
_entity_poly.pdbx_strand_id
1 'polypeptide(L)' 'MKMNFSKDELAMVYQYAAGTKEETLAGLKEIVPVIRDRQTREIVESTIRKLDA' A
#
# COMPACT_ATOMS: atom_id res chain seq x y z
N MET A 1 12.28 13.33 4.21
CA MET A 1 11.65 12.59 5.32
C MET A 1 11.87 11.11 5.03
N LYS A 2 12.56 10.34 5.88
CA LYS A 2 12.67 8.89 5.66
C LYS A 2 11.27 8.30 5.86
N MET A 3 10.67 7.79 4.78
CA MET A 3 9.41 7.04 4.89
C MET A 3 9.72 5.70 5.55
N ASN A 4 9.50 5.65 6.86
CA ASN A 4 9.56 4.41 7.60
C ASN A 4 8.23 3.69 7.37
N PHE A 5 8.28 2.64 6.56
CA PHE A 5 7.21 1.67 6.47
C PHE A 5 7.22 0.79 7.72
N SER A 6 6.04 0.48 8.24
CA SER A 6 5.87 -0.61 9.20
C SER A 6 6.13 -1.95 8.50
N LYS A 7 6.24 -3.04 9.28
CA LYS A 7 6.38 -4.38 8.71
C LYS A 7 5.19 -4.75 7.82
N ASP A 8 3.98 -4.39 8.23
CA ASP A 8 2.77 -4.70 7.48
C ASP A 8 2.67 -3.86 6.20
N GLU A 9 3.05 -2.58 6.25
CA GLU A 9 3.09 -1.74 5.06
C GLU A 9 4.16 -2.22 4.07
N LEU A 10 5.35 -2.64 4.54
CA LEU A 10 6.35 -3.28 3.68
C LEU A 10 5.80 -4.56 3.03
N ALA A 11 5.08 -5.38 3.80
CA ALA A 11 4.46 -6.58 3.26
C ALA A 11 3.45 -6.24 2.15
N MET A 12 2.68 -5.15 2.30
CA MET A 12 1.79 -4.67 1.24
C MET A 12 2.56 -4.23 0.00
N VAL A 13 3.66 -3.47 0.16
CA VAL A 13 4.50 -3.06 -0.98
C VAL A 13 5.06 -4.28 -1.71
N TYR A 14 5.59 -5.27 -1.00
CA TYR A 14 6.13 -6.48 -1.63
C TYR A 14 5.05 -7.32 -2.33
N GLN A 15 3.87 -7.43 -1.72
CA GLN A 15 2.77 -8.22 -2.28
C GLN A 15 2.24 -7.64 -3.60
N TYR A 16 2.28 -6.32 -3.75
CA TYR A 16 1.76 -5.60 -4.93
C TYR A 16 2.86 -4.96 -5.77
N ALA A 17 4.13 -5.31 -5.52
CA ALA A 17 5.26 -4.74 -6.23
C ALA A 17 5.14 -5.04 -7.72
N ALA A 18 5.16 -3.97 -8.51
CA ALA A 18 5.15 -4.02 -9.96
C ALA A 18 6.42 -3.38 -10.54
N GLY A 19 6.50 -3.28 -11.87
CA GLY A 19 7.68 -2.74 -12.57
C GLY A 19 7.97 -1.27 -12.21
N THR A 20 6.96 -0.54 -11.77
CA THR A 20 7.04 0.88 -11.39
C THR A 20 6.30 1.19 -10.08
N LYS A 21 6.61 2.36 -9.50
CA LYS A 21 5.89 2.89 -8.33
C LYS A 21 4.42 3.13 -8.67
N GLU A 22 4.14 3.61 -9.87
CA GLU A 22 2.81 3.92 -10.39
C GLU A 22 1.95 2.66 -10.53
N GLU A 23 2.53 1.58 -11.08
CA GLU A 23 1.83 0.29 -11.18
C GLU A 23 1.59 -0.33 -9.80
N THR A 24 2.54 -0.21 -8.87
CA THR A 24 2.36 -0.66 -7.48
C THR A 24 1.23 0.11 -6.79
N LEU A 25 1.20 1.43 -6.97
CA LEU A 25 0.11 2.29 -6.47
C LEU A 25 -1.24 1.94 -7.09
N ALA A 26 -1.29 1.60 -8.39
CA ALA A 26 -2.51 1.18 -9.06
C ALA A 26 -3.05 -0.12 -8.44
N GLY A 27 -2.21 -1.15 -8.30
CA GLY A 27 -2.61 -2.43 -7.70
C GLY A 27 -3.10 -2.28 -6.26
N LEU A 28 -2.45 -1.44 -5.45
CA LEU A 28 -2.92 -1.14 -4.09
C LEU A 28 -4.26 -0.39 -4.09
N LYS A 29 -4.48 0.56 -5.00
CA LYS A 29 -5.75 1.31 -5.09
C LYS A 29 -6.92 0.40 -5.53
N GLU A 30 -6.67 -0.58 -6.37
CA GLU A 30 -7.68 -1.55 -6.84
C GLU A 30 -8.23 -2.43 -5.72
N ILE A 31 -7.43 -2.75 -4.69
CA ILE A 31 -7.86 -3.64 -3.61
C ILE A 31 -8.57 -2.92 -2.45
N VAL A 32 -8.37 -1.61 -2.28
CA VAL A 32 -8.99 -0.85 -1.18
C VAL A 32 -10.52 -1.04 -1.08
N PRO A 33 -11.29 -0.97 -2.19
CA PRO A 33 -12.75 -1.11 -2.14
C PRO A 33 -13.22 -2.50 -1.68
N VAL A 34 -12.40 -3.55 -1.90
CA VAL A 34 -12.79 -4.94 -1.59
C VAL A 34 -12.37 -5.38 -0.18
N ILE A 35 -11.46 -4.65 0.48
CA ILE A 35 -11.04 -4.95 1.85
C ILE A 35 -12.15 -4.59 2.84
N ARG A 36 -12.72 -5.58 3.52
CA ARG A 36 -13.75 -5.37 4.56
C ARG A 36 -13.16 -5.16 5.95
N ASP A 37 -12.00 -5.74 6.21
CA ASP A 37 -11.31 -5.58 7.48
C ASP A 37 -10.76 -4.15 7.61
N ARG A 38 -11.17 -3.45 8.67
CA ARG A 38 -10.84 -2.04 8.84
C ARG A 38 -9.35 -1.83 9.05
N GLN A 39 -8.70 -2.68 9.84
CA GLN A 39 -7.27 -2.56 10.13
C GLN A 39 -6.44 -2.75 8.86
N THR A 40 -6.76 -3.77 8.07
CA THR A 40 -6.11 -4.05 6.78
C THR A 40 -6.30 -2.89 5.81
N ARG A 41 -7.50 -2.29 5.77
CA ARG A 41 -7.77 -1.12 4.92
C ARG A 41 -6.91 0.08 5.33
N GLU A 42 -6.81 0.37 6.63
CA GLU A 42 -5.98 1.46 7.15
C GLU A 42 -4.49 1.27 6.80
N ILE A 43 -3.97 0.03 6.87
CA ILE A 43 -2.60 -0.31 6.48
C ILE A 43 -2.37 -0.05 4.98
N VAL A 44 -3.28 -0.52 4.12
CA VAL A 44 -3.16 -0.34 2.66
C VAL A 44 -3.26 1.13 2.28
N GLU A 45 -4.20 1.88 2.85
CA GLU A 45 -4.33 3.32 2.63
C GLU A 45 -3.08 4.10 3.11
N SER A 46 -2.52 3.74 4.27
CA SER A 46 -1.28 4.34 4.78
C SER A 46 -0.11 4.06 3.84
N THR A 47 0.00 2.82 3.36
CA THR A 47 1.00 2.41 2.36
C THR A 47 0.89 3.25 1.09
N ILE A 48 -0.32 3.43 0.57
CA ILE A 48 -0.59 4.28 -0.61
C ILE A 48 -0.13 5.72 -0.36
N ARG A 49 -0.53 6.34 0.76
CA ARG A 49 -0.13 7.73 1.08
C ARG A 49 1.39 7.89 1.17
N LYS A 50 2.09 6.90 1.72
CA LYS A 50 3.55 6.90 1.80
C LYS A 50 4.22 6.64 0.46
N LEU A 51 3.62 5.82 -0.41
CA LEU A 51 4.14 5.62 -1.74
C LEU A 51 3.90 6.84 -2.63
N ASP A 52 2.80 7.57 -2.47
CA ASP A 52 2.41 8.71 -3.32
C ASP A 52 3.18 10.00 -3.01
N ALA A 53 3.60 10.19 -1.75
CA ALA A 53 4.40 11.34 -1.32
C ALA A 53 5.87 11.29 -1.82
#